data_AF-A0A960W3T1-F1
#
_entry.id   AF-A0A960W3T1-F1
#
_cell.length_a   1.000
_cell.length_b   1.000
_cell.length_c   1.000
_cell.angle_alpha   90.00
_cell.angle_beta   90.00
_cell.angle_gamma   90.00
#
_symmetry.space_group_name_H-M   'P 1'
#
loop_
_entity.id
_entity.type
_entity.pdbx_description
1 polymer ?
#
loop_
_entity_poly.entity_id
_entity_poly.type
_entity_poly.pdbx_seq_one_letter_code
_entity_poly.pdbx_strand_id
1 'polypeptide(L)'
;MEIDEEQQTTYEERKTPAGYLVKVRLNKMTYVVFTPKGPEIPKGAKNNSIIVTVPRVVFLGDDFNLSHFRLGELSFVNVKSGKLVIPYQHGGSRDIKTIFLNSGSESDVLPVVIYHYEDVKEIIGAVEQGGLEFHHIVADENLKRTDMVTLKIRYPSLNILILKKKISTVIESKAHRNDDDYNARPIIDTEKARAAELVSSNSNLNMYSENPVFLARIHMRKMELDKVKQLLFDFNLKSEDVIFIRTFLSVMIKDEAQKNSSSIELEKLKSLDEVFRLAIMIIDQDEEQFEKELEKGFSKEVASMVYALLEKYQEQAVNIEDEIMLWEWKYRARRLI
;
A
#
# COMPACT_ATOMS: atom_id res chain seq x y z
N MET A 1 -1.26 17.83 -45.14
CA MET A 1 -1.90 19.15 -45.10
C MET A 1 -3.35 18.88 -44.75
N GLU A 2 -3.56 18.71 -43.44
CA GLU A 2 -4.42 19.56 -42.59
C GLU A 2 -5.87 19.02 -42.60
N ILE A 3 -6.26 18.21 -41.61
CA ILE A 3 -6.82 18.59 -40.28
C ILE A 3 -8.23 19.18 -40.50
N ASP A 4 -9.35 18.65 -40.00
CA ASP A 4 -9.65 18.31 -38.59
C ASP A 4 -10.86 17.37 -38.47
N GLU A 5 -10.83 16.49 -37.49
CA GLU A 5 -11.96 15.69 -37.00
C GLU A 5 -12.83 16.51 -36.03
N GLU A 6 -14.08 16.85 -36.40
CA GLU A 6 -15.07 17.24 -35.39
C GLU A 6 -15.70 16.00 -34.75
N GLN A 7 -14.98 15.41 -33.78
CA GLN A 7 -15.62 14.56 -32.78
C GLN A 7 -16.56 15.45 -31.94
N GLN A 8 -17.87 15.39 -32.22
CA GLN A 8 -18.91 16.03 -31.41
C GLN A 8 -18.68 15.69 -29.93
N THR A 9 -18.17 16.65 -29.19
CA THR A 9 -17.91 16.49 -27.76
C THR A 9 -19.25 16.65 -27.06
N THR A 10 -19.84 15.56 -26.58
CA THR A 10 -21.08 15.63 -25.82
C THR A 10 -20.78 16.22 -24.44
N TYR A 11 -21.37 17.39 -24.18
CA TYR A 11 -21.27 18.08 -22.90
C TYR A 11 -22.58 17.93 -22.12
N GLU A 12 -22.47 17.69 -20.83
CA GLU A 12 -23.60 17.82 -19.91
C GLU A 12 -23.37 19.03 -19.01
N GLU A 13 -24.31 19.96 -19.00
CA GLU A 13 -24.25 21.18 -18.21
C GLU A 13 -25.33 21.18 -17.15
N ARG A 14 -24.94 21.45 -15.90
CA ARG A 14 -25.86 21.47 -14.78
C ARG A 14 -25.64 22.72 -13.95
N LYS A 15 -26.69 23.54 -13.84
CA LYS A 15 -26.73 24.65 -12.90
C LYS A 15 -27.07 24.15 -11.51
N THR A 16 -26.29 24.52 -10.51
CA THR A 16 -26.49 24.10 -9.13
C THR A 16 -27.41 25.06 -8.37
N PRO A 17 -28.06 24.60 -7.28
CA PRO A 17 -28.89 25.45 -6.43
C PRO A 17 -28.17 26.70 -5.89
N ALA A 18 -26.89 26.60 -5.54
CA ALA A 18 -26.09 27.73 -5.07
C ALA A 18 -25.61 28.68 -6.20
N GLY A 19 -25.97 28.40 -7.47
CA GLY A 19 -25.70 29.28 -8.60
C GLY A 19 -24.40 28.99 -9.35
N TYR A 20 -23.74 27.86 -9.10
CA TYR A 20 -22.60 27.40 -9.87
C TYR A 20 -23.06 26.74 -11.18
N LEU A 21 -22.19 26.71 -12.19
CA LEU A 21 -22.40 25.96 -13.43
C LEU A 21 -21.34 24.85 -13.53
N VAL A 22 -21.78 23.61 -13.49
CA VAL A 22 -20.91 22.44 -13.65
C VAL A 22 -21.03 21.95 -15.08
N LYS A 23 -19.92 21.94 -15.82
CA LYS A 23 -19.85 21.43 -17.20
C LYS A 23 -19.02 20.16 -17.25
N VAL A 24 -19.62 19.06 -17.67
CA VAL A 24 -19.00 17.74 -17.78
C VAL A 24 -18.76 17.39 -19.25
N ARG A 25 -17.55 16.98 -19.58
CA ARG A 25 -17.14 16.41 -20.87
C ARG A 25 -17.32 14.89 -20.79
N LEU A 26 -18.37 14.35 -21.38
CA LEU A 26 -18.70 12.93 -21.25
C LEU A 26 -17.62 12.03 -21.86
N ASN A 27 -17.07 12.39 -23.02
CA ASN A 27 -16.04 11.58 -23.71
C ASN A 27 -14.74 11.43 -22.90
N LYS A 28 -14.38 12.46 -22.12
CA LYS A 28 -13.15 12.48 -21.32
C LYS A 28 -13.40 12.23 -19.84
N MET A 29 -14.66 12.14 -19.40
CA MET A 29 -15.05 12.09 -17.99
C MET A 29 -14.30 13.15 -17.15
N THR A 30 -14.30 14.39 -17.63
CA THR A 30 -13.73 15.55 -16.92
C THR A 30 -14.79 16.61 -16.73
N TYR A 31 -14.67 17.43 -15.69
CA TYR A 31 -15.59 18.51 -15.42
C TYR A 31 -14.85 19.81 -15.08
N VAL A 32 -15.56 20.92 -15.28
CA VAL A 32 -15.16 22.27 -14.90
C VAL A 32 -16.31 22.90 -14.14
N VAL A 33 -16.00 23.56 -13.03
CA VAL A 33 -16.97 24.34 -12.25
C VAL A 33 -16.77 25.81 -12.57
N PHE A 34 -17.85 26.51 -12.88
CA PHE A 34 -17.87 27.95 -13.05
C PHE A 34 -18.61 28.60 -11.89
N THR A 35 -17.92 29.54 -11.25
CA THR A 35 -18.48 30.45 -10.26
C THR A 35 -18.97 31.73 -10.96
N PRO A 36 -19.75 32.60 -10.28
CA PRO A 36 -20.11 33.91 -10.82
C PRO A 36 -18.90 34.80 -11.17
N LYS A 37 -17.71 34.52 -10.60
CA LYS A 37 -16.47 35.27 -10.82
C LYS A 37 -15.57 34.65 -11.90
N GLY A 38 -15.96 33.51 -12.47
CA GLY A 38 -15.15 32.75 -13.44
C GLY A 38 -14.93 31.29 -13.05
N PRO A 39 -14.12 30.54 -13.81
CA PRO A 39 -13.85 29.13 -13.55
C PRO A 39 -13.15 28.94 -12.19
N GLU A 40 -13.61 27.95 -11.45
CA GLU A 40 -13.04 27.57 -10.16
C GLU A 40 -11.79 26.71 -10.38
N ILE A 41 -10.77 26.92 -9.55
CA ILE A 41 -9.65 25.98 -9.40
C ILE A 41 -9.86 25.25 -8.07
N PRO A 42 -10.13 23.94 -8.07
CA PRO A 42 -10.31 23.21 -6.82
C PRO A 42 -9.05 23.23 -5.96
N LYS A 43 -9.25 23.29 -4.64
CA LYS A 43 -8.17 23.23 -3.65
C LYS A 43 -7.48 21.87 -3.73
N GLY A 44 -6.18 21.85 -4.03
CA GLY A 44 -5.39 20.63 -4.21
C GLY A 44 -5.29 20.13 -5.65
N ALA A 45 -5.79 20.87 -6.65
CA ALA A 45 -5.64 20.52 -8.06
C ALA A 45 -4.16 20.47 -8.47
N LYS A 46 -3.73 19.35 -9.07
CA LYS A 46 -2.40 19.24 -9.68
C LYS A 46 -2.25 20.31 -10.77
N ASN A 47 -1.17 21.08 -10.71
CA ASN A 47 -0.85 22.15 -11.65
C ASN A 47 -1.88 23.30 -11.71
N ASN A 48 -2.69 23.52 -10.68
CA ASN A 48 -3.73 24.57 -10.65
C ASN A 48 -4.70 24.50 -11.85
N SER A 49 -4.98 23.28 -12.34
CA SER A 49 -5.89 23.07 -13.46
C SER A 49 -7.35 23.31 -13.05
N ILE A 50 -8.10 24.02 -13.90
CA ILE A 50 -9.57 24.15 -13.82
C ILE A 50 -10.31 22.89 -14.29
N ILE A 51 -9.60 22.02 -15.03
CA ILE A 51 -10.15 20.76 -15.55
C ILE A 51 -9.84 19.67 -14.54
N VAL A 52 -10.90 19.02 -14.06
CA VAL A 52 -10.84 17.98 -13.02
C VAL A 52 -11.42 16.68 -13.57
N THR A 53 -10.82 15.55 -13.25
CA THR A 53 -11.38 14.24 -13.60
C THR A 53 -12.62 13.96 -12.74
N VAL A 54 -13.69 13.44 -13.35
CA VAL A 54 -14.87 13.01 -12.61
C VAL A 54 -14.46 11.83 -11.70
N PRO A 55 -14.66 11.94 -10.38
CA PRO A 55 -14.28 10.89 -9.45
C PRO A 55 -15.07 9.62 -9.73
N ARG A 56 -14.34 8.50 -9.86
CA ARG A 56 -14.91 7.16 -9.94
C ARG A 56 -14.77 6.48 -8.58
N VAL A 57 -15.92 6.17 -7.97
CA VAL A 57 -16.01 5.58 -6.63
C VAL A 57 -16.54 4.17 -6.76
N VAL A 58 -15.80 3.21 -6.22
CA VAL A 58 -16.17 1.79 -6.20
C VAL A 58 -16.66 1.43 -4.81
N PHE A 59 -17.80 0.78 -4.71
CA PHE A 59 -18.20 0.03 -3.53
C PHE A 59 -17.86 -1.44 -3.74
N LEU A 60 -17.22 -2.04 -2.74
CA LEU A 60 -16.69 -3.40 -2.82
C LEU A 60 -17.27 -4.26 -1.70
N GLY A 61 -18.08 -5.25 -2.08
CA GLY A 61 -18.72 -6.21 -1.19
C GLY A 61 -20.18 -6.48 -1.56
N ASP A 62 -20.68 -7.62 -1.14
CA ASP A 62 -22.04 -8.13 -1.34
C ASP A 62 -23.11 -7.40 -0.50
N ASP A 63 -22.73 -6.88 0.67
CA ASP A 63 -23.65 -6.27 1.64
C ASP A 63 -24.07 -4.81 1.30
N PHE A 64 -23.59 -4.23 0.20
CA PHE A 64 -23.91 -2.86 -0.19
C PHE A 64 -25.19 -2.76 -1.03
N ASN A 65 -26.10 -1.87 -0.61
CA ASN A 65 -27.25 -1.49 -1.43
C ASN A 65 -27.11 -0.05 -1.88
N LEU A 66 -26.99 0.11 -3.20
CA LEU A 66 -26.79 1.37 -3.92
C LEU A 66 -27.92 1.66 -4.91
N SER A 67 -29.11 1.11 -4.68
CA SER A 67 -30.29 1.27 -5.55
C SER A 67 -30.69 2.72 -5.85
N HIS A 68 -30.22 3.68 -5.04
CA HIS A 68 -30.38 5.11 -5.28
C HIS A 68 -29.57 5.63 -6.48
N PHE A 69 -28.59 4.87 -6.97
CA PHE A 69 -27.71 5.23 -8.06
C PHE A 69 -27.89 4.34 -9.27
N ARG A 70 -27.69 4.92 -10.46
CA ARG A 70 -27.47 4.17 -11.68
C ARG A 70 -25.98 3.83 -11.76
N LEU A 71 -25.64 2.57 -11.49
CA LEU A 71 -24.26 2.12 -11.45
C LEU A 71 -23.60 2.26 -12.82
N GLY A 72 -22.36 2.72 -12.84
CA GLY A 72 -21.58 2.97 -14.06
C GLY A 72 -21.98 4.22 -14.85
N GLU A 73 -23.03 4.93 -14.45
CA GLU A 73 -23.49 6.16 -15.10
C GLU A 73 -23.08 7.41 -14.32
N LEU A 74 -23.08 8.55 -15.02
CA LEU A 74 -22.85 9.85 -14.40
C LEU A 74 -23.99 10.16 -13.42
N SER A 75 -23.62 10.39 -12.16
CA SER A 75 -24.52 10.84 -11.11
C SER A 75 -24.03 12.16 -10.55
N PHE A 76 -24.92 12.93 -9.93
CA PHE A 76 -24.54 14.14 -9.23
C PHE A 76 -24.89 14.01 -7.76
N VAL A 77 -23.93 14.36 -6.92
CA VAL A 77 -24.07 14.28 -5.47
C VAL A 77 -23.90 15.64 -4.83
N ASN A 78 -24.54 15.82 -3.69
CA ASN A 78 -24.41 17.03 -2.91
C ASN A 78 -23.00 17.12 -2.31
N VAL A 79 -22.51 18.35 -2.19
CA VAL A 79 -21.23 18.68 -1.57
C VAL A 79 -21.51 19.49 -0.32
N LYS A 80 -20.91 19.08 0.80
CA LYS A 80 -20.98 19.81 2.06
C LYS A 80 -19.57 20.09 2.55
N SER A 81 -19.24 21.36 2.77
CA SER A 81 -17.92 21.80 3.25
C SER A 81 -16.76 21.25 2.41
N GLY A 82 -16.90 21.23 1.07
CA GLY A 82 -15.89 20.72 0.15
C GLY A 82 -15.73 19.20 0.12
N LYS A 83 -16.74 18.46 0.63
CA LYS A 83 -16.77 16.99 0.60
C LYS A 83 -18.02 16.49 -0.13
N LEU A 84 -17.85 15.55 -1.08
CA LEU A 84 -18.93 14.80 -1.71
C LEU A 84 -19.65 13.97 -0.66
N VAL A 85 -20.98 14.04 -0.65
CA VAL A 85 -21.84 13.27 0.26
C VAL A 85 -22.50 12.16 -0.54
N ILE A 86 -22.00 10.92 -0.38
CA ILE A 86 -22.51 9.76 -1.11
C ILE A 86 -23.31 8.88 -0.14
N PRO A 87 -24.65 8.80 -0.30
CA PRO A 87 -25.48 7.89 0.48
C PRO A 87 -25.24 6.43 0.11
N TYR A 88 -25.33 5.53 1.09
CA TYR A 88 -25.27 4.09 0.88
C TYR A 88 -26.05 3.35 1.96
N GLN A 89 -26.52 2.15 1.65
CA GLN A 89 -27.09 1.22 2.63
C GLN A 89 -26.18 -0.01 2.75
N HIS A 90 -26.12 -0.61 3.93
CA HIS A 90 -25.19 -1.71 4.21
C HIS A 90 -25.76 -2.72 5.21
N GLY A 91 -25.64 -4.02 4.90
CA GLY A 91 -25.92 -5.13 5.81
C GLY A 91 -27.37 -5.20 6.30
N GLY A 92 -28.34 -5.10 5.39
CA GLY A 92 -29.78 -5.23 5.68
C GLY A 92 -30.40 -4.11 6.54
N SER A 93 -29.61 -3.10 6.95
CA SER A 93 -30.12 -1.93 7.67
C SER A 93 -30.95 -1.05 6.74
N ARG A 94 -32.11 -0.58 7.23
CA ARG A 94 -32.95 0.42 6.53
C ARG A 94 -32.37 1.83 6.60
N ASP A 95 -31.35 2.05 7.43
CA ASP A 95 -30.78 3.38 7.64
C ASP A 95 -29.82 3.74 6.50
N ILE A 96 -30.08 4.86 5.84
CA ILE A 96 -29.19 5.43 4.83
C ILE A 96 -27.99 6.05 5.53
N LYS A 97 -26.82 5.45 5.33
CA LYS A 97 -25.54 5.98 5.79
C LYS A 97 -24.94 6.87 4.70
N THR A 98 -23.96 7.69 5.06
CA THR A 98 -23.28 8.60 4.12
C THR A 98 -21.77 8.51 4.30
N ILE A 99 -21.05 8.45 3.18
CA ILE A 99 -19.60 8.65 3.14
C ILE A 99 -19.31 10.08 2.68
N PHE A 100 -18.16 10.59 3.14
CA PHE A 100 -17.67 11.92 2.78
C PHE A 100 -16.34 11.78 2.06
N LEU A 101 -16.25 12.23 0.82
CA LEU A 101 -15.02 12.23 0.02
C LEU A 101 -14.57 13.66 -0.26
N ASN A 102 -13.30 13.99 -0.07
CA ASN A 102 -12.80 15.34 -0.33
C ASN A 102 -12.90 15.65 -1.84
N SER A 103 -13.54 16.76 -2.21
CA SER A 103 -13.60 17.25 -3.59
C SER A 103 -12.73 18.48 -3.83
N GLY A 104 -12.45 19.26 -2.78
CA GLY A 104 -11.66 20.49 -2.87
C GLY A 104 -12.37 21.64 -3.59
N SER A 105 -13.58 21.43 -4.12
CA SER A 105 -14.41 22.46 -4.78
C SER A 105 -15.45 23.05 -3.83
N GLU A 106 -15.75 24.32 -4.06
CA GLU A 106 -16.74 25.14 -3.35
C GLU A 106 -18.16 25.00 -3.93
N SER A 107 -18.32 24.28 -5.05
CA SER A 107 -19.63 23.91 -5.60
C SER A 107 -20.42 23.07 -4.60
N ASP A 108 -21.73 23.28 -4.56
CA ASP A 108 -22.70 22.53 -3.74
C ASP A 108 -23.15 21.21 -4.37
N VAL A 109 -22.91 21.01 -5.67
CA VAL A 109 -23.23 19.78 -6.40
C VAL A 109 -22.10 19.44 -7.35
N LEU A 110 -21.67 18.17 -7.38
CA LEU A 110 -20.58 17.70 -8.23
C LEU A 110 -20.87 16.34 -8.86
N PRO A 111 -20.28 16.06 -10.04
CA PRO A 111 -20.46 14.79 -10.73
C PRO A 111 -19.61 13.70 -10.08
N VAL A 112 -20.12 12.47 -10.09
CA VAL A 112 -19.45 11.26 -9.62
C VAL A 112 -19.95 10.07 -10.44
N VAL A 113 -19.10 9.07 -10.67
CA VAL A 113 -19.52 7.78 -11.23
C VAL A 113 -19.34 6.72 -10.15
N ILE A 114 -20.40 5.97 -9.88
CA ILE A 114 -20.42 4.95 -8.82
C ILE A 114 -20.45 3.57 -9.44
N TYR A 115 -19.54 2.72 -9.01
CA TYR A 115 -19.46 1.32 -9.39
C TYR A 115 -19.68 0.44 -8.17
N HIS A 116 -20.18 -0.76 -8.40
CA HIS A 116 -20.35 -1.79 -7.38
C HIS A 116 -19.75 -3.08 -7.92
N TYR A 117 -18.86 -3.68 -7.14
CA TYR A 117 -18.24 -4.97 -7.44
C TYR A 117 -18.30 -5.84 -6.19
N GLU A 118 -18.45 -7.14 -6.38
CA GLU A 118 -18.50 -8.10 -5.27
C GLU A 118 -17.09 -8.55 -4.89
N ASP A 119 -16.23 -8.74 -5.90
CA ASP A 119 -14.84 -9.22 -5.75
C ASP A 119 -13.84 -8.20 -6.32
N VAL A 120 -12.66 -8.16 -5.71
CA VAL A 120 -11.49 -7.41 -6.14
C VAL A 120 -11.03 -7.84 -7.53
N LYS A 121 -11.22 -9.10 -7.90
CA LYS A 121 -10.92 -9.60 -9.26
C LYS A 121 -11.70 -8.86 -10.33
N GLU A 122 -12.95 -8.51 -10.06
CA GLU A 122 -13.79 -7.77 -11.00
C GLU A 122 -13.28 -6.34 -11.18
N ILE A 123 -12.78 -5.72 -10.10
CA ILE A 123 -12.13 -4.41 -10.16
C ILE A 123 -10.89 -4.50 -11.06
N ILE A 124 -10.00 -5.47 -10.83
CA ILE A 124 -8.78 -5.64 -11.63
C ILE A 124 -9.13 -5.85 -13.09
N GLY A 125 -10.09 -6.74 -13.39
CA GLY A 125 -10.57 -6.99 -14.75
C GLY A 125 -11.16 -5.73 -15.41
N ALA A 126 -11.94 -4.93 -14.68
CA ALA A 126 -12.51 -3.70 -15.19
C ALA A 126 -11.46 -2.64 -15.53
N VAL A 127 -10.37 -2.56 -14.75
CA VAL A 127 -9.24 -1.68 -15.06
C VAL A 127 -8.48 -2.19 -16.29
N GLU A 128 -8.16 -3.48 -16.33
CA GLU A 128 -7.35 -4.08 -17.40
C GLU A 128 -8.06 -4.11 -18.76
N GLN A 129 -9.36 -4.42 -18.78
CA GLN A 129 -10.16 -4.55 -20.01
C GLN A 129 -10.78 -3.22 -20.46
N GLY A 130 -11.17 -2.38 -19.50
CA GLY A 130 -11.92 -1.15 -19.76
C GLY A 130 -11.08 0.13 -19.68
N GLY A 131 -9.81 0.05 -19.25
CA GLY A 131 -8.96 1.23 -19.02
C GLY A 131 -9.53 2.18 -17.97
N LEU A 132 -10.41 1.69 -17.09
CA LEU A 132 -11.07 2.51 -16.07
C LEU A 132 -10.09 2.81 -14.93
N GLU A 133 -9.93 4.09 -14.60
CA GLU A 133 -9.16 4.51 -13.42
C GLU A 133 -10.11 4.82 -12.26
N PHE A 134 -9.99 4.07 -11.17
CA PHE A 134 -10.74 4.28 -9.93
C PHE A 134 -9.97 5.17 -8.97
N HIS A 135 -10.69 6.07 -8.29
CA HIS A 135 -10.08 7.04 -7.37
C HIS A 135 -10.31 6.66 -5.91
N HIS A 136 -11.50 6.12 -5.62
CA HIS A 136 -11.89 5.73 -4.28
C HIS A 136 -12.50 4.33 -4.29
N ILE A 137 -12.14 3.50 -3.31
CA ILE A 137 -12.81 2.24 -3.01
C ILE A 137 -13.38 2.33 -1.60
N VAL A 138 -14.65 1.97 -1.46
CA VAL A 138 -15.38 1.87 -0.20
C VAL A 138 -15.65 0.40 0.02
N ALA A 139 -15.10 -0.18 1.08
CA ALA A 139 -15.24 -1.60 1.36
C ALA A 139 -15.70 -1.83 2.80
N ASP A 140 -16.37 -2.95 3.06
CA ASP A 140 -16.69 -3.39 4.42
C ASP A 140 -15.44 -3.94 5.12
N GLU A 141 -15.53 -4.15 6.43
CA GLU A 141 -14.53 -4.82 7.26
C GLU A 141 -14.17 -6.24 6.79
N ASN A 142 -15.06 -6.86 6.00
CA ASN A 142 -14.85 -8.16 5.38
C ASN A 142 -13.78 -8.14 4.28
N LEU A 143 -13.35 -6.97 3.79
CA LEU A 143 -12.29 -6.89 2.79
C LEU A 143 -10.99 -7.46 3.34
N LYS A 144 -10.46 -8.49 2.68
CA LYS A 144 -9.21 -9.12 3.09
C LYS A 144 -8.06 -8.12 2.96
N ARG A 145 -7.19 -8.10 3.97
CA ARG A 145 -5.98 -7.25 3.97
C ARG A 145 -5.07 -7.54 2.77
N THR A 146 -5.04 -8.79 2.30
CA THR A 146 -4.32 -9.21 1.07
C THR A 146 -4.77 -8.44 -0.16
N ASP A 147 -6.07 -8.23 -0.27
CA ASP A 147 -6.69 -7.62 -1.45
C ASP A 147 -6.48 -6.10 -1.43
N MET A 148 -6.58 -5.50 -0.23
CA MET A 148 -6.24 -4.10 -0.01
C MET A 148 -4.78 -3.79 -0.38
N VAL A 149 -3.82 -4.66 0.00
CA VAL A 149 -2.41 -4.50 -0.37
C VAL A 149 -2.23 -4.65 -1.89
N THR A 150 -2.87 -5.64 -2.49
CA THR A 150 -2.83 -5.87 -3.94
C THR A 150 -3.31 -4.65 -4.72
N LEU A 151 -4.44 -4.08 -4.31
CA LEU A 151 -5.01 -2.86 -4.90
C LEU A 151 -4.08 -1.65 -4.73
N LYS A 152 -3.43 -1.51 -3.57
CA LYS A 152 -2.50 -0.40 -3.31
C LYS A 152 -1.16 -0.51 -4.05
N ILE A 153 -0.68 -1.72 -4.31
CA ILE A 153 0.54 -1.95 -5.11
C ILE A 153 0.26 -1.64 -6.59
N ARG A 154 -0.84 -2.17 -7.14
CA ARG A 154 -1.19 -1.96 -8.55
C ARG A 154 -1.67 -0.54 -8.84
N TYR A 155 -2.37 0.07 -7.89
CA TYR A 155 -2.97 1.40 -8.04
C TYR A 155 -2.58 2.31 -6.85
N PRO A 156 -1.37 2.88 -6.84
CA PRO A 156 -0.87 3.68 -5.70
C PRO A 156 -1.71 4.93 -5.39
N SER A 157 -2.36 5.51 -6.41
CA SER A 157 -3.23 6.69 -6.30
C SER A 157 -4.62 6.38 -5.71
N LEU A 158 -4.98 5.10 -5.60
CA LEU A 158 -6.30 4.65 -5.18
C LEU A 158 -6.51 4.86 -3.68
N ASN A 159 -7.57 5.53 -3.26
CA ASN A 159 -7.89 5.71 -1.84
C ASN A 159 -8.89 4.67 -1.35
N ILE A 160 -8.53 3.88 -0.35
CA ILE A 160 -9.38 2.80 0.18
C ILE A 160 -9.95 3.23 1.53
N LEU A 161 -11.28 3.14 1.67
CA LEU A 161 -12.05 3.47 2.85
C LEU A 161 -12.71 2.19 3.39
N ILE A 162 -12.29 1.76 4.59
CA ILE A 162 -12.87 0.60 5.27
C ILE A 162 -13.96 1.07 6.23
N LEU A 163 -15.17 0.55 6.04
CA LEU A 163 -16.27 0.75 6.97
C LEU A 163 -16.15 -0.25 8.12
N LYS A 164 -15.91 0.23 9.34
CA LYS A 164 -15.95 -0.64 10.53
C LYS A 164 -17.37 -0.81 11.02
N LYS A 165 -17.80 -2.05 11.27
CA LYS A 165 -19.06 -2.30 12.00
C LYS A 165 -18.83 -1.83 13.44
N LYS A 166 -19.61 -0.85 13.92
CA LYS A 166 -19.57 -0.47 15.34
C LYS A 166 -20.09 -1.64 16.16
N ILE A 167 -19.18 -2.43 16.72
CA ILE A 167 -19.49 -3.30 17.85
C ILE A 167 -19.66 -2.36 19.04
N SER A 168 -20.89 -2.19 19.51
CA SER A 168 -21.18 -1.57 20.79
C SER A 168 -20.72 -2.50 21.91
N THR A 169 -19.42 -2.51 22.20
CA THR A 169 -18.85 -3.09 23.42
C THR A 169 -19.01 -2.08 24.56
N VAL A 170 -20.14 -2.17 25.25
CA VAL A 170 -20.31 -1.61 26.59
C VAL A 170 -19.56 -2.50 27.57
N ILE A 171 -18.24 -2.28 27.78
CA ILE A 171 -17.56 -2.63 29.03
C ILE A 171 -16.48 -1.55 29.32
N GLU A 172 -16.78 -0.77 30.36
CA GLU A 172 -15.86 -0.08 31.27
C GLU A 172 -14.91 1.00 30.74
N SER A 173 -15.44 2.22 30.70
CA SER A 173 -14.75 3.40 31.24
C SER A 173 -15.78 4.37 31.80
N LYS A 174 -16.24 4.12 33.03
CA LYS A 174 -16.99 5.12 33.81
C LYS A 174 -15.98 6.07 34.47
N ALA A 175 -15.89 7.29 33.94
CA ALA A 175 -15.57 8.58 34.60
C ALA A 175 -15.06 9.51 33.48
N HIS A 176 -15.66 10.63 33.08
CA HIS A 176 -16.65 11.51 33.67
C HIS A 176 -17.60 12.00 32.57
N ARG A 177 -18.88 12.15 32.91
CA ARG A 177 -19.81 12.99 32.14
C ARG A 177 -19.50 14.44 32.46
N ASN A 178 -19.35 15.25 31.42
CA ASN A 178 -20.03 16.53 31.30
C ASN A 178 -20.49 16.63 29.84
N ASP A 179 -21.77 16.96 29.68
CA ASP A 179 -22.46 17.21 28.42
C ASP A 179 -21.87 18.43 27.68
N ASP A 180 -22.24 18.53 26.41
CA ASP A 180 -21.91 19.57 25.42
C ASP A 180 -20.61 19.33 24.62
N ASP A 181 -20.69 18.54 23.55
CA ASP A 181 -20.41 19.06 22.19
C ASP A 181 -20.81 18.05 21.08
N TYR A 182 -21.73 18.49 20.22
CA TYR A 182 -22.01 17.86 18.94
C TYR A 182 -20.89 18.26 17.98
N ASN A 183 -19.82 17.45 17.85
CA ASN A 183 -18.97 17.31 16.63
C ASN A 183 -17.59 16.69 16.96
N ALA A 184 -17.50 15.37 17.08
CA ALA A 184 -16.22 14.67 16.93
C ALA A 184 -16.45 13.23 16.49
N ARG A 185 -16.82 13.03 15.21
CA ARG A 185 -16.56 11.74 14.57
C ARG A 185 -15.08 11.73 14.22
N PRO A 186 -14.29 10.71 14.60
CA PRO A 186 -12.91 10.64 14.16
C PRO A 186 -12.92 10.28 12.68
N ILE A 187 -12.87 11.30 11.83
CA ILE A 187 -12.39 11.14 10.47
C ILE A 187 -10.89 10.96 10.64
N ILE A 188 -10.42 9.71 10.62
CA ILE A 188 -8.99 9.44 10.52
C ILE A 188 -8.63 9.80 9.08
N ASP A 189 -8.14 11.03 8.88
CA ASP A 189 -7.47 11.44 7.65
C ASP A 189 -6.23 10.55 7.50
N THR A 190 -6.32 9.57 6.61
CA THR A 190 -5.24 8.62 6.30
C THR A 190 -4.16 9.21 5.38
N GLU A 191 -4.09 10.53 5.23
CA GLU A 191 -2.91 11.17 4.62
C GLU A 191 -1.67 11.12 5.53
N LYS A 192 -1.85 10.86 6.84
CA LYS A 192 -0.72 10.69 7.80
C LYS A 192 -0.47 9.25 8.26
N ALA A 193 -1.39 8.33 8.00
CA ALA A 193 -1.21 6.92 8.35
C ALA A 193 -0.44 6.22 7.24
N ARG A 194 0.90 6.31 7.29
CA ARG A 194 1.75 5.40 6.49
C ARG A 194 1.32 3.97 6.82
N ALA A 195 1.32 3.10 5.80
CA ALA A 195 0.99 1.67 5.88
C ALA A 195 1.64 0.90 7.06
N ALA A 196 2.64 1.47 7.74
CA ALA A 196 3.28 0.94 8.93
C ALA A 196 2.38 0.95 10.20
N GLU A 197 1.41 1.86 10.35
CA GLU A 197 0.62 1.96 11.59
C GLU A 197 -0.57 0.99 11.66
N LEU A 198 -1.10 0.56 10.51
CA LEU A 198 -2.20 -0.42 10.43
C LEU A 198 -1.76 -1.89 10.65
N VAL A 199 -0.45 -2.15 10.70
CA VAL A 199 0.17 -3.51 10.76
C VAL A 199 0.48 -3.93 12.20
N SER A 200 -0.20 -3.31 13.16
CA SER A 200 0.03 -3.47 14.60
C SER A 200 -0.65 -4.70 15.22
N SER A 201 -1.34 -5.53 14.44
CA SER A 201 -2.05 -6.72 14.96
C SER A 201 -1.64 -8.01 14.21
N ASN A 202 -0.68 -8.71 14.83
CA ASN A 202 -0.39 -10.15 14.77
C ASN A 202 -0.96 -10.94 13.58
N SER A 203 -0.22 -11.01 12.48
CA SER A 203 -0.17 -12.19 11.61
C SER A 203 1.14 -12.20 10.82
N ASN A 204 1.61 -13.39 10.44
CA ASN A 204 2.92 -13.65 9.84
C ASN A 204 3.18 -12.79 8.59
N LEU A 205 3.93 -11.71 8.76
CA LEU A 205 4.27 -10.74 7.72
C LEU A 205 4.99 -11.39 6.52
N ASN A 206 5.78 -12.44 6.76
CA ASN A 206 6.53 -13.20 5.74
C ASN A 206 5.63 -13.87 4.67
N MET A 207 4.34 -14.11 4.96
CA MET A 207 3.41 -14.73 4.01
C MET A 207 2.77 -13.74 3.02
N TYR A 208 2.92 -12.42 3.21
CA TYR A 208 2.04 -11.43 2.57
C TYR A 208 2.77 -10.28 1.86
N SER A 209 4.10 -10.30 1.79
CA SER A 209 4.87 -9.33 1.01
C SER A 209 5.91 -10.07 0.17
N GLU A 210 5.86 -9.87 -1.14
CA GLU A 210 6.89 -10.36 -2.08
C GLU A 210 8.14 -9.47 -2.09
N ASN A 211 8.15 -8.36 -1.32
CA ASN A 211 9.28 -7.44 -1.27
C ASN A 211 10.13 -7.68 -0.01
N PRO A 212 11.29 -8.35 -0.12
CA PRO A 212 12.11 -8.71 1.03
C PRO A 212 12.70 -7.48 1.74
N VAL A 213 13.01 -6.41 1.01
CA VAL A 213 13.56 -5.16 1.58
C VAL A 213 12.55 -4.48 2.51
N PHE A 214 11.27 -4.46 2.09
CA PHE A 214 10.19 -3.90 2.90
C PHE A 214 9.96 -4.71 4.19
N LEU A 215 9.93 -6.03 4.07
CA LEU A 215 9.81 -6.93 5.22
C LEU A 215 10.96 -6.74 6.21
N ALA A 216 12.19 -6.72 5.70
CA ALA A 216 13.38 -6.52 6.51
C ALA A 216 13.28 -5.22 7.31
N ARG A 217 12.86 -4.12 6.68
CA ARG A 217 12.67 -2.82 7.34
C ARG A 217 11.63 -2.87 8.46
N ILE A 218 10.54 -3.61 8.29
CA ILE A 218 9.51 -3.76 9.33
C ILE A 218 10.03 -4.58 10.49
N HIS A 219 10.63 -5.75 10.22
CA HIS A 219 11.16 -6.63 11.26
C HIS A 219 12.29 -5.98 12.05
N MET A 220 13.19 -5.27 11.36
CA MET A 220 14.25 -4.47 11.98
C MET A 220 13.70 -3.40 12.93
N ARG A 221 12.64 -2.68 12.55
CA ARG A 221 12.01 -1.69 13.45
C ARG A 221 11.43 -2.33 14.72
N LYS A 222 10.96 -3.57 14.62
CA LYS A 222 10.43 -4.35 15.75
C LYS A 222 11.51 -5.11 16.52
N MET A 223 12.78 -4.97 16.15
CA MET A 223 13.91 -5.78 16.68
C MET A 223 13.71 -7.30 16.53
N GLU A 224 12.95 -7.74 15.52
CA GLU A 224 12.72 -9.16 15.23
C GLU A 224 13.82 -9.73 14.33
N LEU A 225 15.06 -9.78 14.81
CA LEU A 225 16.24 -10.16 14.01
C LEU A 225 16.15 -11.58 13.42
N ASP A 226 15.53 -12.52 14.13
CA ASP A 226 15.32 -13.88 13.63
C ASP A 226 14.46 -13.92 12.37
N LYS A 227 13.48 -13.01 12.26
CA LYS A 227 12.63 -12.90 11.05
C LYS A 227 13.37 -12.24 9.92
N VAL A 228 14.26 -11.29 10.19
CA VAL A 228 15.16 -10.70 9.18
C VAL A 228 16.08 -11.78 8.61
N LYS A 229 16.62 -12.64 9.48
CA LYS A 229 17.44 -13.80 9.08
C LYS A 229 16.67 -14.77 8.18
N GLN A 230 15.40 -15.06 8.50
CA GLN A 230 14.55 -15.94 7.68
C GLN A 230 14.40 -15.45 6.23
N LEU A 231 14.48 -14.14 5.97
CA LEU A 231 14.35 -13.60 4.61
C LEU A 231 15.39 -14.13 3.63
N LEU A 232 16.60 -14.46 4.11
CA LEU A 232 17.66 -15.08 3.30
C LEU A 232 17.25 -16.46 2.77
N PHE A 233 16.40 -17.17 3.50
CA PHE A 233 15.96 -18.52 3.16
C PHE A 233 14.61 -18.52 2.44
N ASP A 234 13.68 -17.68 2.88
CA ASP A 234 12.31 -17.62 2.36
C ASP A 234 12.23 -16.99 0.95
N PHE A 235 13.17 -16.10 0.59
CA PHE A 235 13.13 -15.33 -0.67
C PHE A 235 14.34 -15.59 -1.56
N ASN A 236 14.16 -15.58 -2.88
CA ASN A 236 15.29 -15.51 -3.80
C ASN A 236 15.75 -14.05 -3.94
N LEU A 237 16.66 -13.62 -3.06
CA LEU A 237 17.12 -12.23 -2.98
C LEU A 237 18.06 -11.90 -4.15
N LYS A 238 17.94 -10.69 -4.68
CA LYS A 238 18.98 -10.10 -5.54
C LYS A 238 20.00 -9.36 -4.70
N SER A 239 21.20 -9.17 -5.26
CA SER A 239 22.27 -8.43 -4.60
C SER A 239 21.86 -7.00 -4.25
N GLU A 240 21.05 -6.32 -5.07
CA GLU A 240 20.54 -4.99 -4.74
C GLU A 240 19.64 -5.03 -3.49
N ASP A 241 18.76 -6.03 -3.37
CA ASP A 241 17.87 -6.18 -2.22
C ASP A 241 18.69 -6.36 -0.93
N VAL A 242 19.73 -7.18 -0.99
CA VAL A 242 20.63 -7.41 0.15
C VAL A 242 21.39 -6.14 0.52
N ILE A 243 21.91 -5.37 -0.45
CA ILE A 243 22.59 -4.10 -0.20
C ILE A 243 21.67 -3.11 0.52
N PHE A 244 20.40 -3.03 0.11
CA PHE A 244 19.42 -2.18 0.80
C PHE A 244 19.18 -2.64 2.24
N ILE A 245 18.99 -3.94 2.47
CA ILE A 245 18.82 -4.52 3.82
C ILE A 245 20.03 -4.18 4.70
N ARG A 246 21.25 -4.34 4.19
CA ARG A 246 22.50 -4.01 4.89
C ARG A 246 22.64 -2.53 5.21
N THR A 247 22.12 -1.65 4.37
CA THR A 247 22.11 -0.20 4.66
C THR A 247 21.29 0.09 5.93
N PHE A 248 20.17 -0.60 6.12
CA PHE A 248 19.36 -0.47 7.33
C PHE A 248 20.07 -1.08 8.56
N LEU A 249 20.66 -2.27 8.41
CA LEU A 249 21.45 -2.90 9.48
C LEU A 249 22.61 -2.00 9.92
N SER A 250 23.31 -1.37 8.96
CA SER A 250 24.41 -0.44 9.24
C SER A 250 23.96 0.77 10.06
N VAL A 251 22.78 1.33 9.77
CA VAL A 251 22.20 2.42 10.57
C VAL A 251 21.87 1.93 11.97
N MET A 252 21.24 0.76 12.11
CA MET A 252 20.92 0.19 13.42
C MET A 252 22.14 -0.12 14.27
N ILE A 253 23.20 -0.69 13.68
CA ILE A 253 24.47 -0.96 14.36
C ILE A 253 25.08 0.34 14.90
N LYS A 254 25.05 1.42 14.11
CA LYS A 254 25.53 2.74 14.55
C LYS A 254 24.68 3.30 15.69
N ASP A 255 23.36 3.21 15.58
CA ASP A 255 22.42 3.70 16.59
C ASP A 255 22.56 2.93 17.92
N GLU A 256 22.73 1.62 17.88
CA GLU A 256 22.99 0.80 19.07
C GLU A 256 24.36 1.08 19.69
N ALA A 257 25.41 1.16 18.87
CA ALA A 257 26.77 1.44 19.35
C ALA A 257 26.86 2.79 20.11
N GLN A 258 26.01 3.77 19.75
CA GLN A 258 25.93 5.06 20.44
C GLN A 258 25.08 5.02 21.72
N LYS A 259 24.14 4.07 21.85
CA LYS A 259 23.18 4.01 22.95
C LYS A 259 23.68 3.30 24.20
N ASN A 260 24.93 2.82 24.22
CA ASN A 260 25.44 1.93 25.29
C ASN A 260 24.49 0.74 25.55
N SER A 261 23.86 0.21 24.50
CA SER A 261 23.00 -0.97 24.60
C SER A 261 23.83 -2.23 24.90
N SER A 262 23.14 -3.28 25.36
CA SER A 262 23.73 -4.59 25.69
C SER A 262 24.67 -5.06 24.58
N SER A 263 25.91 -5.42 24.93
CA SER A 263 26.94 -5.88 23.97
C SER A 263 26.47 -7.06 23.10
N ILE A 264 25.52 -7.83 23.61
CA ILE A 264 24.96 -9.04 22.97
C ILE A 264 24.07 -8.69 21.77
N GLU A 265 23.26 -7.63 21.84
CA GLU A 265 22.38 -7.22 20.73
C GLU A 265 23.19 -6.65 19.57
N LEU A 266 24.24 -5.88 19.91
CA LEU A 266 25.18 -5.34 18.95
C LEU A 266 25.98 -6.45 18.24
N GLU A 267 26.42 -7.48 18.97
CA GLU A 267 27.09 -8.65 18.38
C GLU A 267 26.16 -9.41 17.43
N LYS A 268 24.89 -9.64 17.80
CA LYS A 268 23.90 -10.27 16.91
C LYS A 268 23.66 -9.48 15.63
N LEU A 269 23.54 -8.15 15.73
CA LEU A 269 23.37 -7.29 14.56
C LEU A 269 24.60 -7.33 13.64
N LYS A 270 25.81 -7.38 14.20
CA LYS A 270 27.06 -7.53 13.42
C LYS A 270 27.16 -8.89 12.74
N SER A 271 26.88 -9.97 13.45
CA SER A 271 26.82 -11.32 12.86
C SER A 271 25.80 -11.39 11.74
N LEU A 272 24.64 -10.75 11.90
CA LEU A 272 23.62 -10.70 10.87
C LEU A 272 24.07 -9.91 9.64
N ASP A 273 24.66 -8.72 9.80
CA ASP A 273 25.22 -7.96 8.67
C ASP A 273 26.34 -8.72 7.96
N GLU A 274 27.17 -9.46 8.70
CA GLU A 274 28.23 -10.28 8.13
C GLU A 274 27.66 -11.40 7.24
N VAL A 275 26.59 -12.08 7.68
CA VAL A 275 25.90 -13.08 6.86
C VAL A 275 25.30 -12.46 5.60
N PHE A 276 24.64 -11.30 5.70
CA PHE A 276 24.12 -10.62 4.51
C PHE A 276 25.25 -10.13 3.58
N ARG A 277 26.41 -9.77 4.11
CA ARG A 277 27.59 -9.43 3.28
C ARG A 277 28.05 -10.63 2.48
N LEU A 278 28.19 -11.79 3.12
CA LEU A 278 28.59 -13.03 2.47
C LEU A 278 27.53 -13.53 1.48
N ALA A 279 26.24 -13.29 1.77
CA ALA A 279 25.15 -13.60 0.86
C ALA A 279 25.27 -12.89 -0.49
N ILE A 280 25.72 -11.63 -0.52
CA ILE A 280 25.98 -10.91 -1.79
C ILE A 280 26.98 -11.66 -2.65
N MET A 281 28.11 -12.08 -2.06
CA MET A 281 29.17 -12.81 -2.78
C MET A 281 28.67 -14.15 -3.33
N ILE A 282 27.79 -14.83 -2.59
CA ILE A 282 27.17 -16.09 -3.03
C ILE A 282 26.19 -15.83 -4.19
N ILE A 283 25.36 -14.78 -4.09
CA ILE A 283 24.37 -14.42 -5.12
C ILE A 283 25.06 -13.98 -6.42
N ASP A 284 26.10 -13.15 -6.30
CA ASP A 284 26.88 -12.64 -7.44
C ASP A 284 27.88 -13.67 -7.99
N GLN A 285 28.02 -14.83 -7.33
CA GLN A 285 29.00 -15.87 -7.66
C GLN A 285 30.45 -15.33 -7.72
N ASP A 286 30.79 -14.41 -6.81
CA ASP A 286 32.13 -13.82 -6.73
C ASP A 286 33.10 -14.77 -6.01
N GLU A 287 33.66 -15.69 -6.79
CA GLU A 287 34.58 -16.73 -6.31
C GLU A 287 35.81 -16.15 -5.62
N GLU A 288 36.48 -15.20 -6.25
CA GLU A 288 37.74 -14.65 -5.73
C GLU A 288 37.54 -14.00 -4.35
N GLN A 289 36.44 -13.26 -4.16
CA GLN A 289 36.15 -12.64 -2.87
C GLN A 289 35.66 -13.65 -1.85
N PHE A 290 34.76 -14.56 -2.23
CA PHE A 290 34.19 -15.51 -1.28
C PHE A 290 35.23 -16.50 -0.74
N GLU A 291 36.14 -16.97 -1.60
CA GLU A 291 37.22 -17.86 -1.17
C GLU A 291 38.19 -17.19 -0.20
N LYS A 292 38.58 -15.92 -0.47
CA LYS A 292 39.41 -15.15 0.46
C LYS A 292 38.75 -14.98 1.82
N GLU A 293 37.43 -14.84 1.84
CA GLU A 293 36.67 -14.72 3.08
C GLU A 293 36.59 -16.08 3.81
N LEU A 294 36.40 -17.20 3.09
CA LEU A 294 36.47 -18.55 3.65
C LEU A 294 37.83 -18.86 4.29
N GLU A 295 38.94 -18.42 3.67
CA GLU A 295 40.29 -18.61 4.22
C GLU A 295 40.53 -17.83 5.52
N LYS A 296 39.98 -16.61 5.61
CA LYS A 296 40.02 -15.82 6.86
C LYS A 296 39.24 -16.52 7.98
N GLY A 297 38.19 -17.25 7.62
CA GLY A 297 37.28 -17.90 8.54
C GLY A 297 36.29 -16.92 9.18
N PHE A 298 35.11 -17.44 9.53
CA PHE A 298 34.07 -16.68 10.22
C PHE A 298 33.70 -17.35 11.54
N SER A 299 32.86 -16.69 12.34
CA SER A 299 32.32 -17.31 13.56
C SER A 299 31.46 -18.53 13.24
N LYS A 300 31.35 -19.47 14.20
CA LYS A 300 30.53 -20.69 14.03
C LYS A 300 29.07 -20.42 13.67
N GLU A 301 28.52 -19.32 14.20
CA GLU A 301 27.14 -18.91 13.93
C GLU A 301 26.98 -18.47 12.46
N VAL A 302 27.89 -17.62 11.97
CA VAL A 302 27.93 -17.16 10.58
C VAL A 302 28.18 -18.34 9.64
N ALA A 303 29.13 -19.21 9.96
CA ALA A 303 29.43 -20.41 9.16
C ALA A 303 28.21 -21.34 9.02
N SER A 304 27.46 -21.54 10.10
CA SER A 304 26.23 -22.35 10.08
C SER A 304 25.16 -21.75 9.18
N MET A 305 25.01 -20.42 9.18
CA MET A 305 24.06 -19.71 8.32
C MET A 305 24.47 -19.73 6.85
N VAL A 306 25.76 -19.49 6.58
CA VAL A 306 26.34 -19.54 5.24
C VAL A 306 26.22 -20.95 4.65
N TYR A 307 26.47 -22.00 5.44
CA TYR A 307 26.26 -23.38 5.00
C TYR A 307 24.83 -23.65 4.53
N ALA A 308 23.84 -23.23 5.31
CA ALA A 308 22.43 -23.38 4.95
C ALA A 308 22.06 -22.56 3.71
N LEU A 309 22.67 -21.38 3.54
CA LEU A 309 22.44 -20.52 2.38
C LEU A 309 23.02 -21.17 1.11
N LEU A 310 24.24 -21.69 1.19
CA LEU A 310 24.87 -22.43 0.10
C LEU A 310 24.08 -23.68 -0.28
N GLU A 311 23.52 -24.40 0.69
CA GLU A 311 22.63 -25.53 0.43
C GLU A 311 21.40 -25.13 -0.38
N LYS A 312 20.74 -24.03 0.00
CA LYS A 312 19.62 -23.49 -0.77
C LYS A 312 20.00 -23.10 -2.20
N TYR A 313 21.10 -22.37 -2.39
CA TYR A 313 21.51 -21.93 -3.74
C TYR A 313 21.99 -23.11 -4.59
N GLN A 314 22.59 -24.13 -3.98
CA GLN A 314 22.96 -25.37 -4.66
C GLN A 314 21.73 -26.11 -5.21
N GLU A 315 20.66 -26.23 -4.43
CA GLU A 315 19.40 -26.84 -4.89
C GLU A 315 18.72 -26.07 -6.03
N GLN A 316 19.06 -24.79 -6.19
CA GLN A 316 18.53 -23.90 -7.23
C GLN A 316 19.46 -23.76 -8.44
N ALA A 317 20.66 -24.36 -8.39
CA ALA A 317 21.64 -24.27 -9.46
C ALA A 317 21.12 -24.96 -10.73
N VAL A 318 21.23 -24.28 -11.87
CA VAL A 318 20.79 -24.80 -13.17
C VAL A 318 21.94 -25.47 -13.93
N ASN A 319 23.18 -25.00 -13.70
CA ASN A 319 24.37 -25.51 -14.37
C ASN A 319 25.23 -26.34 -13.42
N ILE A 320 25.90 -27.34 -13.98
CA ILE A 320 26.78 -28.26 -13.23
C ILE A 320 27.99 -27.52 -12.66
N GLU A 321 28.54 -26.53 -13.37
CA GLU A 321 29.69 -25.75 -12.89
C GLU A 321 29.33 -24.94 -11.63
N ASP A 322 28.17 -24.28 -11.64
CA ASP A 322 27.63 -23.55 -10.48
C ASP A 322 27.39 -24.49 -9.29
N GLU A 323 26.84 -25.68 -9.55
CA GLU A 323 26.58 -26.70 -8.54
C GLU A 323 27.88 -27.22 -7.90
N ILE A 324 28.93 -27.44 -8.70
CA ILE A 324 30.25 -27.88 -8.21
C ILE A 324 30.90 -26.78 -7.35
N MET A 325 30.88 -25.54 -7.81
CA MET A 325 31.43 -24.40 -7.08
C MET A 325 30.73 -24.23 -5.72
N LEU A 326 29.39 -24.23 -5.72
CA LEU A 326 28.59 -24.14 -4.49
C LEU A 326 28.83 -25.34 -3.56
N TRP A 327 29.02 -26.55 -4.12
CA TRP A 327 29.38 -27.74 -3.34
C TRP A 327 30.73 -27.57 -2.65
N GLU A 328 31.73 -27.05 -3.33
CA GLU A 328 33.06 -26.82 -2.77
C GLU A 328 33.01 -25.78 -1.65
N TRP A 329 32.33 -24.65 -1.88
CA TRP A 329 32.10 -23.63 -0.86
C TRP A 329 31.36 -24.19 0.35
N LYS A 330 30.33 -25.01 0.12
CA LYS A 330 29.55 -25.68 1.18
C LYS A 330 30.44 -26.63 1.99
N TYR A 331 31.30 -27.40 1.33
CA TYR A 331 32.24 -28.30 1.99
C TYR A 331 33.25 -27.53 2.86
N ARG A 332 33.82 -26.44 2.35
CA ARG A 332 34.76 -25.58 3.08
C ARG A 332 34.08 -24.89 4.27
N ALA A 333 32.88 -24.33 4.08
CA ALA A 333 32.09 -23.71 5.15
C ALA A 333 31.73 -24.70 6.27
N ARG A 334 31.43 -25.96 5.93
CA ARG A 334 31.15 -27.03 6.92
C ARG A 334 32.31 -27.28 7.88
N ARG A 335 33.55 -27.05 7.46
CA ARG A 335 34.74 -27.23 8.32
C ARG A 335 34.89 -26.14 9.39
N LEU A 336 34.15 -25.04 9.26
CA LEU A 336 34.18 -23.89 10.17
C LEU A 336 33.09 -23.95 11.25
N ILE A 337 32.16 -24.92 11.16
CA ILE A 337 31.11 -25.20 12.15
C ILE A 337 31.67 -26.13 13.22
#